data_AF-A0A958PIV8-F1
#
_entry.id   AF-A0A958PIV8-F1
#
_cell.length_a   1.000
_cell.length_b   1.000
_cell.length_c   1.000
_cell.angle_alpha   90.00
_cell.angle_beta   90.00
_cell.angle_gamma   90.00
#
_symmetry.space_group_name_H-M   'P 1'
#
loop_
_entity.id
_entity.type
_entity.pdbx_description
1 polymer ?
#
loop_
_entity_poly.entity_id
_entity_poly.type
_entity_poly.pdbx_seq_one_letter_code
_entity_poly.pdbx_strand_id
1 'polypeptide(L)'
;MLGHGWFKGAILSFFVSSLAFSHTNFNVPFSKWLQRQQHQSYVRIRRNITSCGAAMAAQSDHYQKHWVRDSALISQALTKYYVWMLPLATSTNDGSAKPTRVQNRRERLWSQLETKTRFSSLIQSAGHPDPEIGNGAALYSPDGAPILDEWGHPQNDGPALRASAHLKLIAVHPSKEGSVVKDEIASEDNLYAMAKRDAEYVAENWSKPSWDLWEEFKGMHFYTLMAQRKALRDVIRVAELRGDLEKIEDWQKQVSLIEAELRLFWDGEKGYLIQTRDFVDEGAKEFKASNLDVATVLAVLHTYDPDDSFFGALDPKILATVTALEDTFEPLYPVNKFAAPNEPVDEILVPVELGPGIGRYKEDHWNGFSRGGTAHPWFLATSGFAEFHYLAARSLLSHPERI
;
A
#
# COMPACT_ATOMS: atom_id res chain seq x y z
N MET A 1 20.13 -28.27 -15.66
CA MET A 1 20.87 -27.37 -16.58
C MET A 1 19.89 -26.89 -17.64
N LEU A 2 20.03 -25.63 -18.07
CA LEU A 2 19.02 -24.72 -18.65
C LEU A 2 18.23 -24.02 -17.53
N GLY A 3 18.40 -22.74 -17.20
CA GLY A 3 19.22 -21.69 -17.76
C GLY A 3 18.75 -20.36 -17.16
N HIS A 4 19.46 -19.86 -16.14
CA HIS A 4 19.25 -18.53 -15.56
C HIS A 4 19.58 -17.47 -16.61
N GLY A 5 18.63 -16.61 -16.97
CA GLY A 5 18.91 -15.63 -18.02
C GLY A 5 17.89 -14.52 -18.26
N TRP A 6 17.02 -14.15 -17.32
CA TRP A 6 16.08 -13.03 -17.53
C TRP A 6 15.83 -12.27 -16.21
N PHE A 7 16.84 -11.59 -15.67
CA PHE A 7 16.66 -10.67 -14.54
C PHE A 7 17.73 -9.56 -14.51
N LYS A 8 18.08 -9.03 -15.68
CA LYS A 8 18.99 -7.88 -15.80
C LYS A 8 18.36 -6.82 -16.70
N GLY A 9 17.64 -5.90 -16.08
CA GLY A 9 17.17 -4.67 -16.72
C GLY A 9 15.76 -4.30 -16.28
N ALA A 10 15.66 -3.53 -15.18
CA ALA A 10 14.56 -2.62 -14.80
C ALA A 10 14.36 -2.62 -13.28
N ILE A 11 15.33 -2.06 -12.54
CA ILE A 11 15.12 -1.75 -11.12
C ILE A 11 15.75 -0.40 -10.83
N LEU A 12 15.03 0.67 -11.17
CA LEU A 12 15.25 1.98 -10.58
C LEU A 12 13.89 2.65 -10.35
N SER A 13 13.76 3.29 -9.19
CA SER A 13 12.61 4.05 -8.67
C SER A 13 11.54 3.20 -7.98
N PHE A 14 11.42 3.32 -6.64
CA PHE A 14 10.17 3.33 -5.85
C PHE A 14 10.52 3.49 -4.37
N PHE A 15 10.52 4.72 -3.84
CA PHE A 15 10.32 5.07 -2.41
C PHE A 15 10.18 6.59 -2.31
N VAL A 16 8.98 7.11 -2.09
CA VAL A 16 8.80 8.50 -1.63
C VAL A 16 7.78 8.51 -0.49
N SER A 17 8.24 8.84 0.71
CA SER A 17 7.39 9.26 1.82
C SER A 17 7.98 10.51 2.48
N SER A 18 7.15 11.57 2.44
CA SER A 18 7.07 12.78 3.27
C SER A 18 8.33 13.62 3.59
N LEU A 19 8.29 14.87 3.12
CA LEU A 19 8.78 16.07 3.81
C LEU A 19 8.11 17.33 3.26
N ALA A 20 7.57 18.16 4.16
CA ALA A 20 7.45 19.59 3.94
C ALA A 20 8.87 20.17 3.80
N PHE A 21 9.17 20.81 2.67
CA PHE A 21 10.46 21.46 2.45
C PHE A 21 10.53 22.75 3.28
N SER A 22 11.38 22.74 4.30
CA SER A 22 12.04 23.95 4.77
C SER A 22 13.20 24.24 3.82
N HIS A 23 13.28 25.48 3.33
CA HIS A 23 14.27 26.02 2.39
C HIS A 23 15.60 25.27 2.35
N THR A 24 15.73 24.33 1.42
CA THR A 24 17.04 23.77 1.02
C THR A 24 17.12 23.83 -0.49
N ASN A 25 18.16 24.52 -0.95
CA ASN A 25 18.48 24.88 -2.34
C ASN A 25 17.99 23.85 -3.37
N PHE A 26 17.20 24.32 -4.35
CA PHE A 26 16.83 23.58 -5.56
C PHE A 26 18.03 23.19 -6.45
N ASN A 27 19.27 23.50 -6.05
CA ASN A 27 20.50 23.25 -6.81
C ASN A 27 20.98 21.78 -6.77
N VAL A 28 20.12 20.81 -6.45
CA VAL A 28 20.46 19.39 -6.46
C VAL A 28 19.72 18.71 -7.61
N PRO A 29 20.43 18.11 -8.60
CA PRO A 29 19.88 17.16 -9.56
C PRO A 29 18.77 16.27 -9.00
N PHE A 30 17.63 16.18 -9.69
CA PHE A 30 16.49 15.35 -9.22
C PHE A 30 16.93 13.90 -8.96
N SER A 31 17.79 13.36 -9.84
CA SER A 31 18.40 12.05 -9.68
C SER A 31 19.18 11.88 -8.36
N LYS A 32 19.98 12.89 -7.97
CA LYS A 32 20.72 12.90 -6.69
C LYS A 32 19.79 13.12 -5.51
N TRP A 33 18.76 13.95 -5.65
CA TRP A 33 17.74 14.13 -4.61
C TRP A 33 17.02 12.81 -4.35
N LEU A 34 16.59 12.09 -5.39
CA LEU A 34 15.88 10.82 -5.28
C LEU A 34 16.72 9.76 -4.57
N GLN A 35 18.01 9.64 -4.91
CA GLN A 35 18.94 8.74 -4.22
C GLN A 35 19.07 9.08 -2.72
N ARG A 36 19.12 10.37 -2.37
CA ARG A 36 19.16 10.80 -0.96
C ARG A 36 17.84 10.50 -0.25
N GLN A 37 16.71 10.76 -0.90
CA GLN A 37 15.39 10.50 -0.33
C GLN A 37 15.13 9.02 -0.10
N GLN A 38 15.57 8.13 -1.01
CA GLN A 38 15.44 6.69 -0.81
C GLN A 38 16.02 6.25 0.55
N HIS A 39 17.23 6.73 0.89
CA HIS A 39 17.84 6.41 2.18
C HIS A 39 17.12 7.10 3.35
N GLN A 40 16.75 8.37 3.21
CA GLN A 40 16.10 9.14 4.28
C GLN A 40 14.71 8.59 4.62
N SER A 41 13.87 8.32 3.62
CA SER A 41 12.54 7.74 3.79
C SER A 41 12.64 6.34 4.42
N TYR A 42 13.58 5.49 3.98
CA TYR A 42 13.84 4.21 4.64
C TYR A 42 14.15 4.36 6.14
N VAL A 43 15.05 5.28 6.50
CA VAL A 43 15.39 5.52 7.91
C VAL A 43 14.19 6.03 8.70
N ARG A 44 13.37 6.91 8.12
CA ARG A 44 12.18 7.48 8.78
C ARG A 44 11.07 6.47 9.00
N ILE A 45 10.73 5.67 7.98
CA ILE A 45 9.76 4.57 8.12
C ILE A 45 10.18 3.65 9.27
N ARG A 46 11.46 3.30 9.34
CA ARG A 46 11.97 2.43 10.41
C ARG A 46 11.93 3.04 11.80
N ARG A 47 12.07 4.36 11.92
CA ARG A 47 11.97 5.09 13.20
C ARG A 47 10.55 5.13 13.75
N ASN A 48 9.55 4.91 12.92
CA ASN A 48 8.15 4.80 13.35
C ASN A 48 7.80 3.39 13.83
N ILE A 49 8.71 2.42 13.74
CA ILE A 49 8.47 1.06 14.24
C ILE A 49 9.11 0.95 15.64
N THR A 50 8.28 0.69 16.64
CA THR A 50 8.70 0.53 18.03
C THR A 50 9.50 -0.77 18.22
N SER A 51 10.14 -0.91 19.39
CA SER A 51 10.85 -2.14 19.76
C SER A 51 9.94 -3.37 19.88
N CYS A 52 8.64 -3.19 20.15
CA CYS A 52 7.65 -4.28 20.16
C CYS A 52 7.05 -4.57 18.78
N GLY A 53 7.37 -3.79 17.74
CA GLY A 53 6.92 -4.02 16.36
C GLY A 53 5.68 -3.23 15.96
N ALA A 54 5.09 -2.44 16.85
CA ALA A 54 4.04 -1.49 16.51
C ALA A 54 4.59 -0.44 15.53
N ALA A 55 3.95 -0.27 14.37
CA ALA A 55 4.19 0.85 13.48
C ALA A 55 3.28 2.04 13.85
N MET A 56 3.89 3.14 14.26
CA MET A 56 3.21 4.40 14.57
C MET A 56 2.92 5.17 13.29
N ALA A 57 1.69 5.65 13.09
CA ALA A 57 1.32 6.41 11.90
C ALA A 57 2.17 7.70 11.77
N ALA A 58 2.39 8.41 12.89
CA ALA A 58 3.37 9.50 12.97
C ALA A 58 3.95 9.64 14.39
N GLN A 59 5.02 10.43 14.50
CA GLN A 59 5.62 10.80 15.79
C GLN A 59 4.93 12.00 16.47
N SER A 60 3.69 12.32 16.08
CA SER A 60 2.86 13.35 16.70
C SER A 60 1.88 12.74 17.70
N ASP A 61 1.57 13.45 18.78
CA ASP A 61 0.76 12.94 19.90
C ASP A 61 -0.59 12.34 19.46
N HIS A 62 -1.23 12.92 18.44
CA HIS A 62 -2.52 12.43 17.91
C HIS A 62 -2.43 11.15 17.08
N TYR A 63 -1.26 10.86 16.49
CA TYR A 63 -1.03 9.73 15.56
C TYR A 63 -0.06 8.70 16.13
N GLN A 64 0.24 8.76 17.43
CA GLN A 64 0.94 7.70 18.15
C GLN A 64 0.01 6.51 18.42
N LYS A 65 -0.58 5.94 17.36
CA LYS A 65 -1.33 4.68 17.40
C LYS A 65 -0.93 3.78 16.23
N HIS A 66 -1.28 2.50 16.34
CA HIS A 66 -0.99 1.48 15.34
C HIS A 66 -2.21 1.24 14.46
N TRP A 67 -2.21 1.71 13.22
CA TRP A 67 -3.21 1.32 12.23
C TRP A 67 -2.82 0.04 11.51
N VAL A 68 -3.77 -0.86 11.34
CA VAL A 68 -3.55 -2.13 10.64
C VAL A 68 -3.19 -1.89 9.17
N ARG A 69 -3.91 -0.98 8.49
CA ARG A 69 -3.63 -0.54 7.11
C ARG A 69 -2.20 -0.04 6.97
N ASP A 70 -1.83 0.97 7.76
CA ASP A 70 -0.52 1.63 7.70
C ASP A 70 0.61 0.64 7.99
N SER A 71 0.45 -0.18 9.02
CA SER A 71 1.43 -1.20 9.38
C SER A 71 1.64 -2.21 8.26
N ALA A 72 0.56 -2.65 7.60
CA ALA A 72 0.62 -3.59 6.48
C ALA A 72 1.30 -2.97 5.26
N LEU A 73 0.96 -1.72 4.89
CA LEU A 73 1.60 -1.02 3.78
C LEU A 73 3.09 -0.78 4.05
N ILE A 74 3.46 -0.43 5.29
CA ILE A 74 4.86 -0.35 5.72
C ILE A 74 5.56 -1.70 5.57
N SER A 75 4.94 -2.81 6.00
CA SER A 75 5.51 -4.15 5.82
C SER A 75 5.75 -4.48 4.35
N GLN A 76 4.79 -4.19 3.47
CA GLN A 76 4.93 -4.42 2.04
C GLN A 76 6.06 -3.57 1.42
N ALA A 77 6.13 -2.29 1.79
CA ALA A 77 7.18 -1.38 1.34
C ALA A 77 8.57 -1.84 1.81
N LEU A 78 8.73 -2.21 3.08
CA LEU A 78 9.98 -2.74 3.62
C LEU A 78 10.35 -4.09 2.99
N THR A 79 9.37 -4.94 2.67
CA THR A 79 9.59 -6.21 1.94
C THR A 79 10.11 -5.95 0.52
N LYS A 80 9.54 -4.97 -0.21
CA LYS A 80 10.09 -4.55 -1.51
C LYS A 80 11.54 -4.08 -1.39
N TYR A 81 11.88 -3.31 -0.35
CA TYR A 81 13.26 -2.86 -0.11
C TYR A 81 14.20 -4.01 0.26
N TYR A 82 13.71 -4.99 1.02
CA TYR A 82 14.44 -6.21 1.34
C TYR A 82 14.80 -7.01 0.08
N VAL A 83 13.83 -7.20 -0.82
CA VAL A 83 14.03 -7.85 -2.13
C VAL A 83 15.00 -7.07 -3.00
N TRP A 84 14.89 -5.74 -3.04
CA TRP A 84 15.80 -4.89 -3.80
C TRP A 84 17.27 -5.09 -3.40
N MET A 85 17.53 -5.35 -2.11
CA MET A 85 18.88 -5.62 -1.60
C MET A 85 19.39 -7.05 -1.86
N LEU A 86 18.55 -8.00 -2.29
CA LEU A 86 18.93 -9.39 -2.55
C LEU A 86 20.16 -9.52 -3.46
N PRO A 87 20.13 -9.05 -4.72
CA PRO A 87 21.26 -9.22 -5.64
C PRO A 87 22.51 -8.44 -5.21
N LEU A 88 22.35 -7.44 -4.33
CA LEU A 88 23.44 -6.63 -3.79
C LEU A 88 24.12 -7.30 -2.58
N ALA A 89 23.45 -8.24 -1.93
CA ALA A 89 23.95 -8.94 -0.75
C ALA A 89 24.73 -10.22 -1.08
N THR A 90 24.65 -10.73 -2.32
CA THR A 90 25.21 -12.04 -2.73
C THR A 90 26.68 -12.02 -3.15
N SER A 91 27.47 -10.98 -2.87
CA SER A 91 28.90 -10.98 -3.20
C SER A 91 29.75 -11.58 -2.08
N THR A 92 30.48 -12.65 -2.42
CA THR A 92 31.55 -13.38 -1.68
C THR A 92 31.11 -14.36 -0.58
N ASN A 93 30.60 -15.53 -0.99
CA ASN A 93 30.58 -16.77 -0.20
C ASN A 93 31.97 -17.47 -0.19
N ASP A 94 33.00 -16.77 0.27
CA ASP A 94 34.13 -17.43 0.94
C ASP A 94 33.86 -17.18 2.42
N GLY A 95 33.50 -18.22 3.17
CA GLY A 95 33.05 -18.14 4.57
C GLY A 95 34.05 -17.50 5.56
N SER A 96 35.13 -16.91 5.08
CA SER A 96 36.08 -16.08 5.82
C SER A 96 35.81 -14.56 5.76
N ALA A 97 34.91 -14.08 4.88
CA ALA A 97 34.65 -12.66 4.69
C ALA A 97 33.64 -12.07 5.70
N LYS A 98 33.96 -10.92 6.30
CA LYS A 98 33.01 -10.17 7.14
C LYS A 98 31.78 -9.74 6.32
N PRO A 99 30.56 -9.78 6.88
CA PRO A 99 29.35 -9.36 6.16
C PRO A 99 29.46 -7.95 5.60
N THR A 100 29.02 -7.76 4.35
CA THR A 100 29.02 -6.43 3.72
C THR A 100 28.07 -5.47 4.45
N ARG A 101 28.20 -4.17 4.23
CA ARG A 101 27.24 -3.17 4.77
C ARG A 101 25.80 -3.44 4.32
N VAL A 102 25.62 -3.98 3.11
CA VAL A 102 24.32 -4.32 2.53
C VAL A 102 23.74 -5.56 3.22
N GLN A 103 24.54 -6.60 3.42
CA GLN A 103 24.13 -7.81 4.14
C GLN A 103 23.67 -7.50 5.57
N ASN A 104 24.48 -6.75 6.33
CA ASN A 104 24.11 -6.29 7.68
C ASN A 104 22.80 -5.48 7.69
N ARG A 105 22.58 -4.64 6.66
CA ARG A 105 21.35 -3.85 6.54
C ARG A 105 20.14 -4.74 6.27
N ARG A 106 20.30 -5.75 5.41
CA ARG A 106 19.26 -6.72 5.06
C ARG A 106 18.87 -7.60 6.26
N GLU A 107 19.85 -8.11 7.01
CA GLU A 107 19.61 -8.87 8.24
C GLU A 107 18.85 -8.05 9.30
N ARG A 108 19.27 -6.79 9.51
CA ARG A 108 18.57 -5.86 10.44
C ARG A 108 17.15 -5.55 9.99
N LEU A 109 16.92 -5.47 8.68
CA LEU A 109 15.59 -5.25 8.12
C LEU A 109 14.70 -6.47 8.34
N TRP A 110 15.20 -7.68 8.08
CA TRP A 110 14.49 -8.91 8.36
C TRP A 110 14.10 -9.01 9.84
N SER A 111 15.06 -8.79 10.75
CA SER A 111 14.78 -8.81 12.19
C SER A 111 13.69 -7.82 12.60
N GLN A 112 13.57 -6.67 11.94
CA GLN A 112 12.48 -5.74 12.20
C GLN A 112 11.13 -6.22 11.63
N LEU A 113 11.13 -6.93 10.50
CA LEU A 113 9.94 -7.58 9.94
C LEU A 113 9.47 -8.74 10.84
N GLU A 114 10.39 -9.50 11.45
CA GLU A 114 10.07 -10.51 12.48
C GLU A 114 9.35 -9.84 13.66
N THR A 115 9.92 -8.77 14.21
CA THR A 115 9.28 -8.02 15.32
C THR A 115 7.89 -7.49 14.94
N LYS A 116 7.70 -6.96 13.72
CA LYS A 116 6.37 -6.55 13.24
C LYS A 116 5.40 -7.72 13.11
N THR A 117 5.89 -8.91 12.74
CA THR A 117 5.08 -10.14 12.65
C THR A 117 4.60 -10.56 14.02
N ARG A 118 5.46 -10.48 15.05
CA ARG A 118 5.04 -10.70 16.46
C ARG A 118 3.91 -9.77 16.88
N PHE A 119 4.05 -8.47 16.60
CA PHE A 119 3.01 -7.50 16.92
C PHE A 119 1.71 -7.79 16.16
N SER A 120 1.81 -8.19 14.89
CA SER A 120 0.65 -8.58 14.08
C SER A 120 -0.07 -9.80 14.66
N SER A 121 0.68 -10.77 15.20
CA SER A 121 0.12 -11.96 15.88
C SER A 121 -0.58 -11.60 17.18
N LEU A 122 0.01 -10.68 17.95
CA LEU A 122 -0.59 -10.14 19.18
C LEU A 122 -1.95 -9.49 18.88
N ILE A 123 -2.02 -8.56 17.92
CA ILE A 123 -3.27 -7.82 17.64
C ILE A 123 -4.35 -8.69 16.98
N GLN A 124 -3.97 -9.67 16.14
CA GLN A 124 -4.92 -10.66 15.61
C GLN A 124 -5.50 -11.56 16.70
N SER A 125 -4.75 -11.81 17.77
CA SER A 125 -5.21 -12.62 18.90
C SER A 125 -6.06 -11.80 19.87
N ALA A 126 -5.75 -10.50 20.04
CA ALA A 126 -6.55 -9.59 20.83
C ALA A 126 -7.91 -9.29 20.16
N GLY A 127 -7.91 -8.93 18.87
CA GLY A 127 -9.10 -8.52 18.13
C GLY A 127 -9.84 -7.32 18.77
N HIS A 128 -10.90 -6.86 18.15
CA HIS A 128 -11.90 -6.03 18.83
C HIS A 128 -12.86 -6.95 19.63
N PRO A 129 -13.29 -6.58 20.85
CA PRO A 129 -14.17 -7.41 21.67
C PRO A 129 -15.59 -7.57 21.09
N ASP A 130 -16.04 -6.62 20.27
CA ASP A 130 -17.25 -6.79 19.45
C ASP A 130 -16.98 -7.80 18.33
N PRO A 131 -17.70 -8.95 18.28
CA PRO A 131 -17.49 -9.98 17.27
C PRO A 131 -17.85 -9.52 15.85
N GLU A 132 -18.69 -8.49 15.67
CA GLU A 132 -18.97 -7.93 14.34
C GLU A 132 -17.79 -7.15 13.77
N ILE A 133 -16.94 -6.61 14.65
CA ILE A 133 -15.70 -5.93 14.28
C ILE A 133 -14.56 -6.95 14.22
N GLY A 134 -14.30 -7.66 15.33
CA GLY A 134 -13.27 -8.69 15.44
C GLY A 134 -11.91 -8.23 14.88
N ASN A 135 -11.41 -8.93 13.86
CA ASN A 135 -10.14 -8.58 13.20
C ASN A 135 -10.20 -7.35 12.30
N GLY A 136 -11.39 -6.81 12.02
CA GLY A 136 -11.61 -5.54 11.31
C GLY A 136 -11.39 -4.29 12.17
N ALA A 137 -10.86 -4.45 13.40
CA ALA A 137 -10.40 -3.32 14.20
C ALA A 137 -9.35 -2.53 13.40
N ALA A 138 -9.57 -1.23 13.28
CA ALA A 138 -8.72 -0.38 12.44
C ALA A 138 -7.38 -0.06 13.10
N LEU A 139 -7.39 0.14 14.43
CA LEU A 139 -6.20 0.58 15.16
C LEU A 139 -6.09 0.01 16.59
N TYR A 140 -4.86 -0.01 17.07
CA TYR A 140 -4.44 -0.55 18.36
C TYR A 140 -3.48 0.43 19.06
N SER A 141 -3.42 0.36 20.38
CA SER A 141 -2.38 1.04 21.16
C SER A 141 -1.02 0.34 20.98
N PRO A 142 0.11 1.02 21.30
CA PRO A 142 1.45 0.44 21.13
C PRO A 142 1.73 -0.85 21.94
N ASP A 143 0.92 -1.13 22.95
CA ASP A 143 0.97 -2.36 23.74
C ASP A 143 0.11 -3.50 23.15
N GLY A 144 -0.64 -3.24 22.07
CA GLY A 144 -1.43 -4.22 21.33
C GLY A 144 -2.89 -4.34 21.76
N ALA A 145 -3.38 -3.48 22.66
CA ALA A 145 -4.81 -3.44 22.98
C ALA A 145 -5.62 -2.76 21.85
N PRO A 146 -6.81 -3.27 21.49
CA PRO A 146 -7.69 -2.58 20.56
C PRO A 146 -8.14 -1.25 21.16
N ILE A 147 -8.18 -0.19 20.35
CA ILE A 147 -8.73 1.09 20.78
C ILE A 147 -10.24 1.05 20.54
N LEU A 148 -11.01 1.16 21.63
CA LEU A 148 -12.46 0.92 21.65
C LEU A 148 -13.30 2.21 21.56
N ASP A 149 -12.65 3.37 21.66
CA ASP A 149 -13.31 4.68 21.61
C ASP A 149 -14.05 4.87 20.28
N GLU A 150 -14.90 5.90 20.18
CA GLU A 150 -15.72 6.23 19.00
C GLU A 150 -14.90 6.54 17.73
N TRP A 151 -14.29 5.51 17.17
CA TRP A 151 -13.52 5.55 15.93
C TRP A 151 -14.23 4.73 14.86
N GLY A 152 -13.89 4.99 13.60
CA GLY A 152 -14.49 4.31 12.46
C GLY A 152 -14.11 2.82 12.41
N HIS A 153 -14.88 1.96 13.09
CA HIS A 153 -14.80 0.50 13.03
C HIS A 153 -16.06 -0.13 12.39
N PRO A 154 -15.93 -1.27 11.68
CA PRO A 154 -14.68 -1.88 11.23
C PRO A 154 -14.08 -1.14 10.01
N GLN A 155 -12.80 -1.37 9.72
CA GLN A 155 -12.14 -1.03 8.46
C GLN A 155 -11.60 -2.30 7.82
N ASN A 156 -12.31 -2.80 6.80
CA ASN A 156 -12.11 -4.15 6.29
C ASN A 156 -10.98 -4.29 5.25
N ASP A 157 -10.26 -3.20 4.95
CA ASP A 157 -9.04 -3.21 4.15
C ASP A 157 -7.82 -3.68 4.96
N GLY A 158 -7.80 -3.39 6.27
CA GLY A 158 -6.71 -3.74 7.19
C GLY A 158 -6.35 -5.23 7.17
N PRO A 159 -7.28 -6.15 7.48
CA PRO A 159 -7.04 -7.59 7.43
C PRO A 159 -6.55 -8.06 6.05
N ALA A 160 -7.15 -7.55 4.97
CA ALA A 160 -6.76 -7.92 3.61
C ALA A 160 -5.32 -7.51 3.28
N LEU A 161 -4.93 -6.28 3.64
CA LEU A 161 -3.58 -5.78 3.44
C LEU A 161 -2.56 -6.51 4.33
N ARG A 162 -2.94 -6.86 5.56
CA ARG A 162 -2.10 -7.63 6.51
C ARG A 162 -1.87 -9.06 6.02
N ALA A 163 -2.90 -9.74 5.53
CA ALA A 163 -2.76 -11.04 4.86
C ALA A 163 -1.76 -10.97 3.69
N SER A 164 -1.96 -10.01 2.79
CA SER A 164 -1.09 -9.79 1.63
C SER A 164 0.36 -9.49 2.05
N ALA A 165 0.57 -8.77 3.15
CA ALA A 165 1.90 -8.50 3.68
C ALA A 165 2.60 -9.77 4.18
N HIS A 166 1.92 -10.63 4.95
CA HIS A 166 2.48 -11.89 5.42
C HIS A 166 2.78 -12.86 4.27
N LEU A 167 1.88 -12.96 3.28
CA LEU A 167 2.09 -13.81 2.10
C LEU A 167 3.30 -13.35 1.26
N LYS A 168 3.51 -12.02 1.16
CA LYS A 168 4.72 -11.45 0.55
C LYS A 168 5.98 -11.79 1.34
N LEU A 169 5.93 -11.84 2.68
CA LEU A 169 7.05 -12.27 3.50
C LEU A 169 7.41 -13.74 3.29
N ILE A 170 6.41 -14.62 3.17
CA ILE A 170 6.63 -16.04 2.85
C ILE A 170 7.41 -16.16 1.53
N ALA A 171 7.03 -15.42 0.49
CA ALA A 171 7.68 -15.49 -0.82
C ALA A 171 9.18 -15.16 -0.78
N VAL A 172 9.62 -14.35 0.19
CA VAL A 172 11.02 -13.85 0.30
C VAL A 172 11.71 -14.33 1.57
N HIS A 173 11.13 -15.33 2.24
CA HIS A 173 11.54 -15.76 3.56
C HIS A 173 12.99 -16.31 3.55
N PRO A 174 13.87 -15.93 4.52
CA PRO A 174 15.29 -16.28 4.51
C PRO A 174 15.58 -17.78 4.55
N SER A 175 14.65 -18.62 5.01
CA SER A 175 14.77 -20.10 4.94
C SER A 175 15.05 -20.58 3.51
N LYS A 176 14.52 -19.89 2.49
CA LYS A 176 14.72 -20.20 1.06
C LYS A 176 16.17 -20.00 0.62
N GLU A 177 16.95 -19.26 1.39
CA GLU A 177 18.39 -19.04 1.21
C GLU A 177 19.23 -19.85 2.20
N GLY A 178 18.62 -20.78 2.95
CA GLY A 178 19.29 -21.58 3.97
C GLY A 178 19.63 -20.81 5.26
N SER A 179 19.06 -19.60 5.44
CA SER A 179 19.28 -18.83 6.66
C SER A 179 18.41 -19.35 7.81
N VAL A 180 18.98 -19.36 9.02
CA VAL A 180 18.26 -19.75 10.24
C VAL A 180 17.37 -18.60 10.70
N VAL A 181 16.07 -18.86 10.78
CA VAL A 181 15.11 -17.94 11.38
C VAL A 181 15.15 -18.08 12.90
N LYS A 182 15.30 -16.95 13.59
CA LYS A 182 15.47 -16.92 15.05
C LYS A 182 14.14 -16.85 15.79
N ASP A 183 13.08 -16.47 15.09
CA ASP A 183 11.77 -16.23 15.64
C ASP A 183 10.73 -17.18 15.04
N GLU A 184 10.23 -18.12 15.84
CA GLU A 184 9.25 -19.11 15.40
C GLU A 184 7.96 -18.45 14.90
N ILE A 185 7.54 -17.31 15.48
CA ILE A 185 6.36 -16.55 15.04
C ILE A 185 6.51 -16.06 13.60
N ALA A 186 7.73 -15.79 13.16
CA ALA A 186 8.02 -15.34 11.80
C ALA A 186 8.29 -16.49 10.81
N SER A 187 8.10 -17.76 11.21
CA SER A 187 8.22 -18.91 10.31
C SER A 187 7.18 -18.87 9.18
N GLU A 188 7.48 -19.54 8.05
CA GLU A 188 6.57 -19.62 6.91
C GLU A 188 5.19 -20.19 7.29
N ASP A 189 5.15 -21.16 8.21
CA ASP A 189 3.91 -21.79 8.66
C ASP A 189 3.05 -20.86 9.52
N ASN A 190 3.67 -20.10 10.44
CA ASN A 190 2.95 -19.13 11.25
C ASN A 190 2.50 -17.91 10.43
N LEU A 191 3.35 -17.41 9.52
CA LEU A 191 2.97 -16.36 8.57
C LEU A 191 1.76 -16.81 7.72
N TYR A 192 1.77 -18.05 7.24
CA TYR A 192 0.67 -18.61 6.46
C TYR A 192 -0.61 -18.74 7.30
N ALA A 193 -0.51 -19.27 8.52
CA ALA A 193 -1.66 -19.40 9.42
C ALA A 193 -2.30 -18.04 9.75
N MET A 194 -1.48 -17.01 10.01
CA MET A 194 -1.94 -15.65 10.24
C MET A 194 -2.60 -15.03 9.00
N ALA A 195 -2.04 -15.27 7.81
CA ALA A 195 -2.64 -14.81 6.55
C ALA A 195 -3.95 -15.52 6.23
N LYS A 196 -4.02 -16.84 6.45
CA LYS A 196 -5.23 -17.65 6.27
C LYS A 196 -6.37 -17.17 7.17
N ARG A 197 -6.09 -16.85 8.44
CA ARG A 197 -7.07 -16.28 9.36
C ARG A 197 -7.64 -14.94 8.88
N ASP A 198 -6.78 -14.04 8.40
CA ASP A 198 -7.24 -12.76 7.83
C ASP A 198 -8.03 -12.98 6.52
N ALA A 199 -7.65 -13.95 5.69
CA ALA A 199 -8.38 -14.29 4.46
C ALA A 199 -9.76 -14.91 4.74
N GLU A 200 -9.90 -15.73 5.79
CA GLU A 200 -11.19 -16.23 6.27
C GLU A 200 -12.08 -15.07 6.76
N TYR A 201 -11.52 -14.15 7.55
CA TYR A 201 -12.24 -12.92 7.94
C TYR A 201 -12.70 -12.13 6.70
N VAL A 202 -11.84 -11.96 5.69
CA VAL A 202 -12.21 -11.28 4.44
C VAL A 202 -13.34 -12.01 3.72
N ALA A 203 -13.24 -13.34 3.57
CA ALA A 203 -14.25 -14.15 2.90
C ALA A 203 -15.64 -14.03 3.55
N GLU A 204 -15.69 -13.86 4.87
CA GLU A 204 -16.93 -13.72 5.65
C GLU A 204 -17.48 -12.29 5.72
N ASN A 205 -16.63 -11.26 5.52
CA ASN A 205 -16.98 -9.88 5.82
C ASN A 205 -16.85 -8.90 4.64
N TRP A 206 -16.38 -9.33 3.47
CA TRP A 206 -16.16 -8.42 2.33
C TRP A 206 -17.43 -7.68 1.89
N SER A 207 -18.60 -8.30 2.01
CA SER A 207 -19.89 -7.73 1.61
C SER A 207 -20.55 -6.86 2.68
N LYS A 208 -19.92 -6.68 3.85
CA LYS A 208 -20.44 -5.85 4.93
C LYS A 208 -19.90 -4.42 4.81
N PRO A 209 -20.73 -3.39 5.09
CA PRO A 209 -20.27 -2.01 5.09
C PRO A 209 -19.14 -1.81 6.11
N SER A 210 -18.07 -1.14 5.69
CA SER A 210 -16.96 -0.74 6.56
C SER A 210 -16.73 0.76 6.44
N TRP A 211 -15.88 1.32 7.29
CA TRP A 211 -15.33 2.65 7.04
C TRP A 211 -14.29 2.57 5.93
N ASP A 212 -14.16 3.67 5.17
CA ASP A 212 -13.17 3.79 4.11
C ASP A 212 -11.75 3.98 4.66
N LEU A 213 -10.76 3.91 3.78
CA LEU A 213 -9.35 4.12 4.14
C LEU A 213 -9.04 5.52 4.73
N TRP A 214 -9.94 6.48 4.54
CA TRP A 214 -9.86 7.83 5.10
C TRP A 214 -10.61 7.97 6.42
N GLU A 215 -11.28 6.92 6.88
CA GLU A 215 -11.94 6.83 8.18
C GLU A 215 -13.10 7.85 8.31
N GLU A 216 -13.77 8.12 7.20
CA GLU A 216 -14.72 9.23 7.04
C GLU A 216 -16.11 8.79 6.61
N PHE A 217 -16.20 7.74 5.78
CA PHE A 217 -17.46 7.29 5.21
C PHE A 217 -17.64 5.80 5.42
N LYS A 218 -18.85 5.40 5.84
CA LYS A 218 -19.23 3.99 5.97
C LYS A 218 -20.03 3.54 4.75
N GLY A 219 -19.58 2.48 4.08
CA GLY A 219 -20.22 1.93 2.88
C GLY A 219 -19.43 0.79 2.24
N MET A 220 -19.59 0.62 0.93
CA MET A 220 -18.81 -0.31 0.10
C MET A 220 -17.76 0.48 -0.68
N HIS A 221 -16.48 0.12 -0.58
CA HIS A 221 -15.38 0.94 -1.13
C HIS A 221 -14.56 0.19 -2.17
N PHE A 222 -14.27 0.84 -3.30
CA PHE A 222 -13.45 0.27 -4.36
C PHE A 222 -12.07 -0.17 -3.84
N TYR A 223 -11.40 0.69 -3.06
CA TYR A 223 -10.12 0.38 -2.43
C TYR A 223 -10.17 -0.87 -1.54
N THR A 224 -11.16 -0.94 -0.66
CA THR A 224 -11.34 -2.06 0.28
C THR A 224 -11.59 -3.36 -0.47
N LEU A 225 -12.48 -3.37 -1.46
CA LEU A 225 -12.78 -4.54 -2.27
C LEU A 225 -11.58 -5.00 -3.11
N MET A 226 -10.81 -4.07 -3.69
CA MET A 226 -9.57 -4.41 -4.39
C MET A 226 -8.56 -5.09 -3.47
N ALA A 227 -8.37 -4.57 -2.24
CA ALA A 227 -7.48 -5.17 -1.25
C ALA A 227 -7.96 -6.57 -0.83
N GLN A 228 -9.26 -6.74 -0.60
CA GLN A 228 -9.87 -8.02 -0.24
C GLN A 228 -9.74 -9.06 -1.35
N ARG A 229 -10.01 -8.67 -2.60
CA ARG A 229 -9.78 -9.51 -3.78
C ARG A 229 -8.33 -9.97 -3.84
N LYS A 230 -7.38 -9.05 -3.65
CA LYS A 230 -5.95 -9.36 -3.70
C LYS A 230 -5.55 -10.36 -2.60
N ALA A 231 -6.02 -10.16 -1.37
CA ALA A 231 -5.73 -11.05 -0.25
C ALA A 231 -6.21 -12.49 -0.52
N LEU A 232 -7.43 -12.65 -1.03
CA LEU A 232 -7.98 -13.96 -1.36
C LEU A 232 -7.21 -14.63 -2.51
N ARG A 233 -6.86 -13.88 -3.56
CA ARG A 233 -6.03 -14.42 -4.66
C ARG A 233 -4.64 -14.85 -4.18
N ASP A 234 -4.01 -14.05 -3.32
CA ASP A 234 -2.69 -14.36 -2.79
C ASP A 234 -2.72 -15.60 -1.88
N VAL A 235 -3.74 -15.75 -1.03
CA VAL A 235 -3.84 -16.93 -0.16
C VAL A 235 -4.12 -18.19 -0.96
N ILE A 236 -4.97 -18.13 -2.00
CA ILE A 236 -5.23 -19.26 -2.91
C ILE A 236 -3.92 -19.75 -3.52
N ARG A 237 -3.13 -18.84 -4.10
CA ARG A 237 -1.84 -19.16 -4.73
C ARG A 237 -0.89 -19.85 -3.76
N VAL A 238 -0.78 -19.36 -2.51
CA VAL A 238 0.10 -19.96 -1.50
C VAL A 238 -0.45 -21.28 -0.97
N ALA A 239 -1.77 -21.41 -0.85
CA ALA A 239 -2.44 -22.63 -0.43
C ALA A 239 -2.22 -23.78 -1.44
N GLU A 240 -2.33 -23.48 -2.74
CA GLU A 240 -2.00 -24.43 -3.83
C GLU A 240 -0.56 -24.93 -3.73
N LEU A 241 0.41 -24.02 -3.55
CA LEU A 241 1.83 -24.36 -3.41
C LEU A 241 2.12 -25.22 -2.16
N ARG A 242 1.28 -25.11 -1.13
CA ARG A 242 1.42 -25.84 0.14
C ARG A 242 0.57 -27.11 0.19
N GLY A 243 -0.29 -27.36 -0.79
CA GLY A 243 -1.25 -28.47 -0.78
C GLY A 243 -2.40 -28.31 0.22
N ASP A 244 -2.66 -27.10 0.72
CA ASP A 244 -3.80 -26.79 1.61
C ASP A 244 -5.04 -26.47 0.76
N LEU A 245 -5.68 -27.49 0.22
CA LEU A 245 -6.70 -27.32 -0.81
C LEU A 245 -8.12 -27.07 -0.27
N GLU A 246 -8.34 -27.22 1.04
CA GLU A 246 -9.67 -27.30 1.67
C GLU A 246 -10.58 -26.10 1.37
N LYS A 247 -10.03 -24.88 1.37
CA LYS A 247 -10.79 -23.62 1.26
C LYS A 247 -10.68 -22.93 -0.09
N ILE A 248 -9.94 -23.51 -1.05
CA ILE A 248 -9.63 -22.85 -2.31
C ILE A 248 -10.92 -22.53 -3.10
N GLU A 249 -11.83 -23.49 -3.23
CA GLU A 249 -13.09 -23.29 -3.97
C GLU A 249 -13.95 -22.19 -3.34
N ASP A 250 -14.04 -22.16 -2.01
CA ASP A 250 -14.76 -21.12 -1.26
C ASP A 250 -14.16 -19.74 -1.52
N TRP A 251 -12.83 -19.60 -1.42
CA TRP A 251 -12.15 -18.33 -1.68
C TRP A 251 -12.27 -17.89 -3.14
N GLN A 252 -12.18 -18.81 -4.10
CA GLN A 252 -12.37 -18.51 -5.53
C GLN A 252 -13.78 -17.99 -5.82
N LYS A 253 -14.80 -18.56 -5.15
CA LYS A 253 -16.17 -18.05 -5.20
C LYS A 253 -16.26 -16.63 -4.67
N GLN A 254 -15.64 -16.34 -3.52
CA GLN A 254 -15.63 -14.97 -2.97
C GLN A 254 -14.90 -13.98 -3.88
N VAL A 255 -13.77 -14.37 -4.48
CA VAL A 255 -13.06 -13.54 -5.48
C VAL A 255 -13.99 -13.19 -6.63
N SER A 256 -14.72 -14.16 -7.18
CA SER A 256 -15.64 -13.93 -8.30
C SER A 256 -16.78 -12.97 -7.95
N LEU A 257 -17.32 -13.07 -6.73
CA LEU A 257 -18.36 -12.16 -6.23
C LEU A 257 -17.82 -10.75 -6.01
N ILE A 258 -16.64 -10.60 -5.41
CA ILE A 258 -15.98 -9.30 -5.24
C ILE A 258 -15.67 -8.66 -6.60
N GLU A 259 -15.23 -9.43 -7.59
CA GLU A 259 -15.00 -8.92 -8.95
C GLU A 259 -16.31 -8.44 -9.61
N ALA A 260 -17.43 -9.13 -9.40
CA ALA A 260 -18.72 -8.67 -9.89
C ALA A 260 -19.10 -7.32 -9.25
N GLU A 261 -18.89 -7.18 -7.94
CA GLU A 261 -19.16 -5.96 -7.20
C GLU A 261 -18.26 -4.79 -7.64
N LEU A 262 -16.96 -5.05 -7.84
CA LEU A 262 -16.00 -4.04 -8.30
C LEU A 262 -16.35 -3.44 -9.66
N ARG A 263 -16.99 -4.21 -10.56
CA ARG A 263 -17.42 -3.70 -11.88
C ARG A 263 -18.52 -2.65 -11.78
N LEU A 264 -19.30 -2.64 -10.71
CA LEU A 264 -20.38 -1.69 -10.47
C LEU A 264 -19.90 -0.32 -10.00
N PHE A 265 -18.60 -0.16 -9.68
CA PHE A 265 -18.02 1.15 -9.31
C PHE A 265 -17.73 2.04 -10.51
N TRP A 266 -17.90 1.55 -11.74
CA TRP A 266 -17.85 2.41 -12.92
C TRP A 266 -19.13 3.23 -13.03
N ASP A 267 -19.00 4.55 -12.96
CA ASP A 267 -20.10 5.46 -13.21
C ASP A 267 -20.03 5.96 -14.67
N GLY A 268 -20.95 5.46 -15.49
CA GLY A 268 -20.99 5.78 -16.92
C GLY A 268 -21.40 7.21 -17.24
N GLU A 269 -22.12 7.89 -16.34
CA GLU A 269 -22.49 9.30 -16.53
C GLU A 269 -21.33 10.23 -16.17
N LYS A 270 -20.58 9.88 -15.10
CA LYS A 270 -19.40 10.64 -14.68
C LYS A 270 -18.16 10.35 -15.51
N GLY A 271 -18.06 9.16 -16.11
CA GLY A 271 -16.93 8.74 -16.94
C GLY A 271 -15.69 8.34 -16.14
N TYR A 272 -15.84 7.97 -14.87
CA TYR A 272 -14.75 7.49 -14.01
C TYR A 272 -15.25 6.49 -12.96
N LEU A 273 -14.30 5.84 -12.28
CA LEU A 273 -14.59 4.99 -11.12
C LEU A 273 -14.90 5.86 -9.92
N ILE A 274 -16.07 5.63 -9.31
CA ILE A 274 -16.42 6.21 -8.02
C ILE A 274 -15.77 5.40 -6.90
N GLN A 275 -15.48 6.03 -5.76
CA GLN A 275 -14.78 5.37 -4.65
C GLN A 275 -15.72 4.57 -3.74
N THR A 276 -16.91 5.11 -3.46
CA THR A 276 -17.83 4.53 -2.46
C THR A 276 -19.21 4.28 -3.05
N ARG A 277 -19.76 3.09 -2.86
CA ARG A 277 -21.16 2.77 -3.12
C ARG A 277 -21.85 2.43 -1.81
N ASP A 278 -23.19 2.43 -1.85
CA ASP A 278 -24.02 1.98 -0.72
C ASP A 278 -23.64 2.65 0.61
N PHE A 279 -23.54 3.99 0.57
CA PHE A 279 -23.31 4.80 1.78
C PHE A 279 -24.38 4.48 2.83
N VAL A 280 -23.94 4.26 4.07
CA VAL A 280 -24.85 4.02 5.20
C VAL A 280 -25.52 5.32 5.66
N ASP A 281 -24.83 6.45 5.53
CA ASP A 281 -25.36 7.78 5.80
C ASP A 281 -25.68 8.50 4.49
N GLU A 282 -26.95 8.89 4.29
CA GLU A 282 -27.37 9.62 3.09
C GLU A 282 -26.71 10.99 2.98
N GLY A 283 -26.47 11.69 4.09
CA GLY A 283 -25.79 12.99 4.11
C GLY A 283 -24.34 12.90 3.64
N ALA A 284 -23.68 11.77 3.88
CA ALA A 284 -22.33 11.51 3.37
C ALA A 284 -22.28 11.39 1.84
N LYS A 285 -23.30 10.78 1.23
CA LYS A 285 -23.40 10.67 -0.22
C LYS A 285 -23.58 12.03 -0.89
N GLU A 286 -24.40 12.90 -0.30
CA GLU A 286 -24.59 14.27 -0.76
C GLU A 286 -23.32 15.10 -0.60
N PHE A 287 -22.62 14.94 0.52
CA PHE A 287 -21.34 15.61 0.76
C PHE A 287 -20.27 15.19 -0.25
N LYS A 288 -20.09 13.88 -0.49
CA LYS A 288 -19.09 13.34 -1.43
C LYS A 288 -19.67 13.18 -2.84
N ALA A 289 -20.33 14.23 -3.35
CA ALA A 289 -21.14 14.17 -4.57
C ALA A 289 -20.40 13.67 -5.82
N SER A 290 -19.14 14.11 -6.06
CA SER A 290 -18.36 13.56 -7.18
C SER A 290 -17.94 12.13 -6.94
N ASN A 291 -17.60 11.81 -5.69
CA ASN A 291 -17.10 10.50 -5.30
C ASN A 291 -15.82 10.10 -6.05
N LEU A 292 -15.10 11.09 -6.58
CA LEU A 292 -13.82 10.97 -7.27
C LEU A 292 -12.71 11.05 -6.22
N ASP A 293 -11.94 9.98 -6.07
CA ASP A 293 -10.98 9.83 -4.96
C ASP A 293 -9.69 9.13 -5.43
N VAL A 294 -8.54 9.64 -4.97
CA VAL A 294 -7.22 9.05 -5.22
C VAL A 294 -7.11 7.61 -4.70
N ALA A 295 -7.96 7.22 -3.75
CA ALA A 295 -8.03 5.86 -3.25
C ALA A 295 -8.25 4.81 -4.36
N THR A 296 -8.94 5.16 -5.45
CA THR A 296 -9.08 4.28 -6.61
C THR A 296 -7.72 3.96 -7.27
N VAL A 297 -6.85 4.96 -7.39
CA VAL A 297 -5.48 4.82 -7.91
C VAL A 297 -4.58 4.10 -6.91
N LEU A 298 -4.66 4.46 -5.62
CA LEU A 298 -3.91 3.77 -4.56
C LEU A 298 -4.27 2.28 -4.49
N ALA A 299 -5.52 1.91 -4.77
CA ALA A 299 -5.95 0.52 -4.83
C ALA A 299 -5.12 -0.27 -5.86
N VAL A 300 -4.96 0.28 -7.06
CA VAL A 300 -4.14 -0.33 -8.13
C VAL A 300 -2.71 -0.53 -7.68
N LEU A 301 -2.11 0.48 -7.05
CA LEU A 301 -0.71 0.43 -6.61
C LEU A 301 -0.48 -0.59 -5.48
N HIS A 302 -1.37 -0.59 -4.49
CA HIS A 302 -1.23 -1.41 -3.30
C HIS A 302 -1.59 -2.88 -3.56
N THR A 303 -2.38 -3.15 -4.61
CA THR A 303 -2.79 -4.50 -5.01
C THR A 303 -2.11 -5.01 -6.28
N TYR A 304 -1.20 -4.22 -6.86
CA TYR A 304 -0.51 -4.56 -8.11
C TYR A 304 0.09 -5.97 -8.09
N ASP A 305 -0.22 -6.73 -9.13
CA ASP A 305 0.32 -8.04 -9.44
C ASP A 305 0.54 -8.09 -10.96
N PRO A 306 1.77 -8.36 -11.46
CA PRO A 306 2.04 -8.38 -12.89
C PRO A 306 1.23 -9.42 -13.67
N ASP A 307 0.76 -10.47 -13.00
CA ASP A 307 -0.01 -11.56 -13.60
C ASP A 307 -1.53 -11.32 -13.50
N ASP A 308 -1.95 -10.15 -13.03
CA ASP A 308 -3.35 -9.79 -12.85
C ASP A 308 -3.67 -8.46 -13.55
N SER A 309 -4.60 -8.51 -14.50
CA SER A 309 -5.00 -7.34 -15.29
C SER A 309 -6.31 -6.72 -14.82
N PHE A 310 -6.99 -7.30 -13.82
CA PHE A 310 -8.26 -6.82 -13.33
C PHE A 310 -8.10 -5.44 -12.68
N PHE A 311 -8.68 -4.38 -13.28
CA PHE A 311 -8.43 -2.99 -12.91
C PHE A 311 -6.93 -2.65 -12.77
N GLY A 312 -6.12 -3.17 -13.70
CA GLY A 312 -4.69 -2.87 -13.77
C GLY A 312 -4.40 -1.45 -14.26
N ALA A 313 -3.12 -1.07 -14.29
CA ALA A 313 -2.68 0.28 -14.67
C ALA A 313 -3.02 0.69 -16.12
N LEU A 314 -3.33 -0.28 -16.99
CA LEU A 314 -3.76 -0.03 -18.38
C LEU A 314 -5.26 -0.23 -18.58
N ASP A 315 -6.03 -0.50 -17.53
CA ASP A 315 -7.49 -0.56 -17.66
C ASP A 315 -8.02 0.84 -18.06
N PRO A 316 -8.80 0.96 -19.15
CA PRO A 316 -9.31 2.24 -19.60
C PRO A 316 -10.11 3.01 -18.54
N LYS A 317 -10.80 2.32 -17.64
CA LYS A 317 -11.56 2.95 -16.56
C LYS A 317 -10.63 3.55 -15.51
N ILE A 318 -9.50 2.90 -15.23
CA ILE A 318 -8.48 3.42 -14.33
C ILE A 318 -7.81 4.64 -14.94
N LEU A 319 -7.40 4.56 -16.22
CA LEU A 319 -6.80 5.69 -16.93
C LEU A 319 -7.74 6.90 -16.99
N ALA A 320 -9.03 6.68 -17.31
CA ALA A 320 -10.04 7.75 -17.30
C ALA A 320 -10.20 8.38 -15.90
N THR A 321 -10.12 7.57 -14.84
CA THR A 321 -10.19 8.06 -13.46
C THR A 321 -8.96 8.89 -13.08
N VAL A 322 -7.76 8.47 -13.52
CA VAL A 322 -6.51 9.21 -13.32
C VAL A 322 -6.57 10.57 -14.01
N THR A 323 -7.02 10.62 -15.27
CA THR A 323 -7.23 11.89 -15.99
C THR A 323 -8.24 12.79 -15.28
N ALA A 324 -9.39 12.25 -14.87
CA ALA A 324 -10.40 13.03 -14.14
C ALA A 324 -9.86 13.63 -12.82
N LEU A 325 -9.00 12.90 -12.11
CA LEU A 325 -8.34 13.37 -10.89
C LEU A 325 -7.33 14.49 -11.19
N GLU A 326 -6.52 14.37 -12.25
CA GLU A 326 -5.58 15.42 -12.67
C GLU A 326 -6.32 16.70 -13.06
N ASP A 327 -7.33 16.59 -13.93
CA ASP A 327 -8.19 17.70 -14.38
C ASP A 327 -8.88 18.39 -13.20
N THR A 328 -9.19 17.63 -12.14
CA THR A 328 -9.83 18.16 -10.93
C THR A 328 -8.83 18.88 -10.04
N PHE A 329 -7.67 18.27 -9.76
CA PHE A 329 -6.73 18.80 -8.77
C PHE A 329 -5.82 19.90 -9.30
N GLU A 330 -5.52 19.92 -10.60
CA GLU A 330 -4.73 20.97 -11.23
C GLU A 330 -5.29 22.38 -10.94
N PRO A 331 -6.57 22.70 -11.21
CA PRO A 331 -7.11 24.01 -10.89
C PRO A 331 -7.47 24.21 -9.41
N LEU A 332 -7.69 23.11 -8.66
CA LEU A 332 -8.21 23.16 -7.29
C LEU A 332 -7.21 23.78 -6.31
N TYR A 333 -5.93 23.44 -6.43
CA TYR A 333 -4.90 23.90 -5.50
C TYR A 333 -4.07 25.04 -6.09
N PRO A 334 -3.99 26.21 -5.43
CA PRO A 334 -3.16 27.33 -5.90
C PRO A 334 -1.68 26.95 -6.08
N VAL A 335 -1.16 25.98 -5.33
CA VAL A 335 0.23 25.51 -5.46
C VAL A 335 0.52 24.86 -6.82
N ASN A 336 -0.50 24.34 -7.51
CA ASN A 336 -0.35 23.71 -8.82
C ASN A 336 -0.19 24.73 -9.96
N LYS A 337 -0.43 26.02 -9.69
CA LYS A 337 -0.25 27.11 -10.67
C LYS A 337 1.20 27.58 -10.78
N PHE A 338 2.08 27.12 -9.89
CA PHE A 338 3.50 27.47 -9.96
C PHE A 338 4.20 26.58 -10.99
N ALA A 339 4.63 27.17 -12.10
CA ALA A 339 5.53 26.50 -13.03
C ALA A 339 6.90 26.27 -12.36
N ALA A 340 7.57 25.17 -12.70
CA ALA A 340 8.99 25.04 -12.41
C ALA A 340 9.73 26.25 -13.00
N PRO A 341 10.74 26.82 -12.30
CA PRO A 341 11.66 27.72 -12.97
C PRO A 341 12.23 27.00 -14.20
N ASN A 342 12.54 27.71 -15.29
CA ASN A 342 13.21 27.19 -16.50
C ASN A 342 14.66 26.69 -16.23
N GLU A 343 14.94 26.22 -15.02
CA GLU A 343 16.22 25.65 -14.61
C GLU A 343 16.33 24.23 -15.19
N PRO A 344 17.43 23.89 -15.87
CA PRO A 344 17.63 22.55 -16.42
C PRO A 344 17.63 21.52 -15.28
N VAL A 345 16.63 20.63 -15.27
CA VAL A 345 16.67 19.40 -14.48
C VAL A 345 17.55 18.41 -15.23
N ASP A 346 18.81 18.27 -14.81
CA ASP A 346 19.76 17.26 -15.30
C ASP A 346 19.95 17.25 -16.83
N GLU A 347 20.61 18.27 -17.42
CA GLU A 347 20.97 18.39 -18.86
C GLU A 347 19.81 18.27 -19.89
N ILE A 348 18.60 17.93 -19.45
CA ILE A 348 17.43 17.78 -20.30
C ILE A 348 16.64 19.09 -20.25
N LEU A 349 16.73 19.86 -21.34
CA LEU A 349 15.86 21.00 -21.62
C LEU A 349 14.47 20.48 -22.05
N VAL A 350 13.65 20.01 -21.12
CA VAL A 350 12.20 19.91 -21.36
C VAL A 350 11.54 21.09 -20.65
N PRO A 351 10.63 21.86 -21.29
CA PRO A 351 9.68 22.65 -20.54
C PRO A 351 8.89 21.69 -19.65
N VAL A 352 9.20 21.68 -18.34
CA VAL A 352 8.57 20.75 -17.41
C VAL A 352 7.20 21.31 -17.05
N GLU A 353 6.17 20.90 -17.78
CA GLU A 353 4.84 20.86 -17.19
C GLU A 353 4.93 19.86 -16.02
N LEU A 354 4.87 20.39 -14.80
CA LEU A 354 4.87 19.57 -13.59
C LEU A 354 3.48 18.96 -13.44
N GLY A 355 3.41 17.67 -13.14
CA GLY A 355 2.15 17.06 -12.72
C GLY A 355 1.60 17.76 -11.45
N PRO A 356 0.28 17.87 -11.30
CA PRO A 356 -0.32 18.59 -10.19
C PRO A 356 -0.08 17.87 -8.85
N GLY A 357 -0.02 18.65 -7.77
CA GLY A 357 -0.21 18.11 -6.42
C GLY A 357 -1.61 17.53 -6.27
N ILE A 358 -1.70 16.29 -5.81
CA ILE A 358 -2.94 15.51 -5.71
C ILE A 358 -3.39 15.42 -4.24
N GLY A 359 -4.69 15.62 -3.99
CA GLY A 359 -5.31 15.47 -2.67
C GLY A 359 -5.96 14.09 -2.47
N ARG A 360 -6.81 13.94 -1.45
CA ARG A 360 -7.60 12.71 -1.25
C ARG A 360 -8.78 12.65 -2.23
N TYR A 361 -9.71 13.58 -2.08
CA TYR A 361 -10.87 13.80 -2.94
C TYR A 361 -11.22 15.30 -2.93
N LYS A 362 -11.98 15.77 -3.90
CA LYS A 362 -12.14 17.22 -4.11
C LYS A 362 -13.00 17.92 -3.06
N GLU A 363 -13.95 17.22 -2.45
CA GLU A 363 -14.81 17.73 -1.38
C GLU A 363 -14.15 17.67 0.02
N ASP A 364 -12.88 17.28 0.09
CA ASP A 364 -12.16 17.14 1.34
C ASP A 364 -12.05 18.48 2.09
N HIS A 365 -12.33 18.47 3.39
CA HIS A 365 -12.21 19.61 4.30
C HIS A 365 -11.23 19.33 5.47
N TRP A 366 -10.39 18.31 5.35
CA TRP A 366 -9.36 18.00 6.34
C TRP A 366 -8.06 18.76 6.02
N ASN A 367 -7.63 19.60 6.96
CA ASN A 367 -6.41 20.40 6.83
C ASN A 367 -5.17 19.78 7.51
N GLY A 368 -5.29 18.58 8.10
CA GLY A 368 -4.25 17.93 8.90
C GLY A 368 -4.48 17.95 10.41
N PHE A 369 -5.39 18.81 10.90
CA PHE A 369 -5.68 18.98 12.33
C PHE A 369 -7.18 18.94 12.67
N SER A 370 -8.04 19.48 11.79
CA SER A 370 -9.49 19.52 12.01
C SER A 370 -10.28 19.38 10.71
N ARG A 371 -11.52 18.92 10.85
CA ARG A 371 -12.54 18.96 9.79
C ARG A 371 -13.10 20.38 9.69
N GLY A 372 -13.27 20.89 8.47
CA GLY A 372 -13.79 22.24 8.19
C GLY A 372 -12.72 23.27 7.77
N GLY A 373 -11.49 22.80 7.50
CA GLY A 373 -10.43 23.63 6.95
C GLY A 373 -10.28 23.48 5.43
N THR A 374 -9.34 24.20 4.85
CA THR A 374 -8.96 24.03 3.45
C THR A 374 -8.16 22.73 3.28
N ALA A 375 -8.62 21.81 2.43
CA ALA A 375 -7.83 20.64 2.09
C ALA A 375 -6.54 20.99 1.33
N HIS A 376 -5.59 20.07 1.38
CA HIS A 376 -4.26 20.23 0.80
C HIS A 376 -3.93 19.04 -0.11
N PRO A 377 -2.98 19.19 -1.04
CA PRO A 377 -2.31 18.03 -1.63
C PRO A 377 -1.69 17.15 -0.55
N TRP A 378 -1.74 15.84 -0.73
CA TRP A 378 -1.14 14.87 0.16
C TRP A 378 0.12 14.28 -0.47
N PHE A 379 1.23 14.26 0.26
CA PHE A 379 2.49 13.69 -0.25
C PHE A 379 2.34 12.26 -0.75
N LEU A 380 1.56 11.43 -0.05
CA LEU A 380 1.31 10.04 -0.46
C LEU A 380 0.48 9.96 -1.75
N ALA A 381 -0.45 10.90 -1.97
CA ALA A 381 -1.31 10.91 -3.13
C ALA A 381 -0.54 11.40 -4.37
N THR A 382 0.19 12.51 -4.25
CA THR A 382 1.08 13.01 -5.31
C THR A 382 2.17 12.00 -5.67
N SER A 383 2.81 11.38 -4.67
CA SER A 383 3.82 10.35 -4.93
C SER A 383 3.22 9.07 -5.52
N GLY A 384 2.02 8.70 -5.08
CA GLY A 384 1.26 7.59 -5.64
C GLY A 384 0.93 7.82 -7.12
N PHE A 385 0.50 9.02 -7.50
CA PHE A 385 0.26 9.37 -8.90
C PHE A 385 1.53 9.25 -9.76
N ALA A 386 2.67 9.74 -9.28
CA ALA A 386 3.93 9.53 -9.97
C ALA A 386 4.26 8.03 -10.11
N GLU A 387 4.04 7.22 -9.05
CA GLU A 387 4.23 5.77 -9.11
C GLU A 387 3.26 5.08 -10.09
N PHE A 388 2.02 5.54 -10.19
CA PHE A 388 1.05 5.04 -11.17
C PHE A 388 1.52 5.29 -12.60
N HIS A 389 1.98 6.50 -12.92
CA HIS A 389 2.49 6.81 -14.26
C HIS A 389 3.70 5.96 -14.64
N TYR A 390 4.64 5.74 -13.72
CA TYR A 390 5.74 4.79 -13.95
C TYR A 390 5.25 3.37 -14.18
N LEU A 391 4.22 2.94 -13.42
CA LEU A 391 3.63 1.62 -13.55
C LEU A 391 2.94 1.43 -14.90
N ALA A 392 2.15 2.42 -15.33
CA ALA A 392 1.48 2.42 -16.63
C ALA A 392 2.50 2.38 -17.78
N ALA A 393 3.51 3.26 -17.75
CA ALA A 393 4.59 3.27 -18.73
C ALA A 393 5.33 1.93 -18.81
N ARG A 394 5.68 1.33 -17.65
CA ARG A 394 6.30 0.00 -17.62
C ARG A 394 5.38 -1.08 -18.18
N SER A 395 4.09 -1.01 -17.88
CA SER A 395 3.10 -2.00 -18.36
C SER A 395 2.94 -1.92 -19.88
N LEU A 396 2.93 -0.71 -20.45
CA LEU A 396 2.92 -0.47 -21.91
C LEU A 396 4.17 -1.05 -22.58
N LEU A 397 5.35 -0.77 -22.02
CA LEU A 397 6.62 -1.27 -22.56
C LEU A 397 6.73 -2.81 -22.52
N SER A 398 6.01 -3.45 -21.60
CA SER A 398 6.00 -4.91 -21.47
C SER A 398 4.95 -5.59 -22.35
N HIS A 399 3.97 -4.84 -22.87
CA HIS A 399 2.84 -5.33 -23.68
C HIS A 399 2.48 -4.33 -24.81
N PRO A 400 3.40 -4.07 -25.76
CA PRO A 400 3.19 -3.06 -26.80
C PRO A 400 2.00 -3.36 -27.71
N GLU A 401 1.52 -4.60 -27.77
CA GLU A 401 0.36 -5.05 -28.54
C GLU A 401 -1.00 -4.59 -27.98
N ARG A 402 -1.03 -3.95 -26.81
CA ARG A 402 -2.26 -3.41 -26.18
C ARG A 402 -2.52 -1.94 -26.52
N ILE A 403 -1.73 -1.37 -27.43
CA ILE A 403 -1.96 -0.09 -28.12
C ILE A 403 -2.68 -0.40 -29.42
#